data_AF-A0A7C5Y1R7-F1
#
_entry.id   AF-A0A7C5Y1R7-F1
#
_cell.length_a   1.000
_cell.length_b   1.000
_cell.length_c   1.000
_cell.angle_alpha   90.00
_cell.angle_beta   90.00
_cell.angle_gamma   90.00
#
_symmetry.space_group_name_H-M   'P 1'
#
loop_
_entity.id
_entity.type
_entity.pdbx_description
1 polymer ?
#
loop_
_entity_poly.entity_id
_entity_poly.type
_entity_poly.pdbx_seq_one_letter_code
_entity_poly.pdbx_strand_id
1 'polypeptide(L)' 'MKPDEIRKMSREEKLRKLEELRIELIKLRLQAKIGLLKDTAKIRNIKRSIARILTTMREEELESLRARSDLHENHSQ' A
#
# COMPACT_ATOMS: atom_id res chain seq x y z
N MET A 1 1.61 -10.51 1.26
CA MET A 1 0.33 -9.86 1.63
C MET A 1 -0.69 -10.04 0.52
N LYS A 2 -1.85 -10.60 0.87
CA LYS A 2 -2.99 -10.73 -0.04
C LYS A 2 -3.79 -9.42 -0.07
N PRO A 3 -4.41 -9.05 -1.21
CA PRO A 3 -5.24 -7.86 -1.30
C PRO A 3 -6.39 -7.82 -0.28
N ASP A 4 -7.03 -8.96 -0.02
CA ASP A 4 -8.18 -9.05 0.90
C ASP A 4 -7.81 -8.68 2.34
N GLU A 5 -6.60 -9.00 2.77
CA GLU A 5 -6.09 -8.62 4.09
C GLU A 5 -5.91 -7.10 4.19
N ILE A 6 -5.44 -6.47 3.11
CA ILE A 6 -5.23 -5.02 3.05
C ILE A 6 -6.57 -4.29 3.15
N ARG A 7 -7.58 -4.75 2.41
CA ARG A 7 -8.91 -4.11 2.39
C ARG A 7 -9.59 -4.12 3.77
N LYS A 8 -9.31 -5.12 4.60
CA LYS A 8 -9.83 -5.22 5.97
C LYS A 8 -9.13 -4.28 6.97
N MET A 9 -7.96 -3.76 6.64
CA MET A 9 -7.22 -2.84 7.50
C MET A 9 -7.82 -1.43 7.44
N SER A 10 -7.84 -0.75 8.58
CA SER A 10 -8.13 0.68 8.64
C SER A 10 -7.07 1.49 7.89
N ARG A 11 -7.40 2.73 7.53
CA ARG A 11 -6.47 3.66 6.86
C ARG A 11 -5.17 3.85 7.67
N GLU A 12 -5.27 3.97 8.99
CA GLU A 12 -4.10 4.13 9.86
C GLU A 12 -3.23 2.88 9.91
N GLU A 13 -3.84 1.69 9.94
CA GLU A 13 -3.09 0.43 9.91
C GLU A 13 -2.38 0.23 8.58
N LYS A 14 -3.03 0.58 7.46
CA LYS A 14 -2.39 0.59 6.13
C LYS A 14 -1.18 1.53 6.10
N LEU A 15 -1.31 2.74 6.65
CA LEU A 15 -0.21 3.71 6.73
C LEU A 15 0.94 3.21 7.61
N ARG A 16 0.64 2.68 8.81
CA ARG A 16 1.65 2.08 9.69
C ARG A 16 2.38 0.94 8.99
N LYS A 17 1.64 0.03 8.36
CA LYS A 17 2.21 -1.10 7.62
C LYS A 17 3.06 -0.67 6.43
N LEU A 18 2.63 0.37 5.71
CA LEU A 18 3.39 0.95 4.61
C LEU A 18 4.76 1.45 5.08
N GLU A 19 4.80 2.12 6.24
CA GLU A 19 6.05 2.65 6.80
C GLU A 19 6.98 1.53 7.26
N GLU A 20 6.45 0.52 7.96
CA GLU A 20 7.22 -0.67 8.33
C GLU A 20 7.88 -1.34 7.11
N LEU A 21 7.12 -1.53 6.03
CA LEU A 21 7.62 -2.15 4.79
C LEU A 21 8.67 -1.29 4.09
N ARG A 22 8.56 0.04 4.16
CA ARG A 22 9.58 0.96 3.61
C ARG A 22 10.89 0.87 4.38
N ILE A 23 10.82 0.83 5.72
CA ILE A 23 11.99 0.65 6.58
C ILE A 23 12.65 -0.71 6.29
N GLU A 24 11.86 -1.77 6.18
CA GLU A 24 12.37 -3.11 5.85
C GLU A 24 13.04 -3.13 4.47
N LEU A 25 12.45 -2.47 3.47
CA LEU A 25 13.04 -2.34 2.14
C LEU A 25 14.39 -1.63 2.16
N ILE A 26 14.54 -0.57 2.95
CA ILE A 26 15.81 0.15 3.13
C ILE A 26 16.86 -0.77 3.75
N LYS A 27 16.49 -1.49 4.82
CA LYS A 27 17.38 -2.46 5.49
C LYS A 27 17.87 -3.54 4.52
N LEU A 28 16.97 -4.13 3.72
CA LEU A 28 17.35 -5.14 2.74
C LEU A 28 18.20 -4.58 1.60
N ARG A 29 17.94 -3.35 1.15
CA ARG A 29 18.78 -2.68 0.14
C ARG A 29 20.19 -2.44 0.66
N LEU A 30 20.34 -2.05 1.94
CA LEU A 30 21.63 -1.90 2.57
C LEU A 30 22.37 -3.25 2.64
N GLN A 31 21.68 -4.31 3.10
CA GLN A 31 22.24 -5.67 3.12
C GLN A 31 22.64 -6.16 1.72
N ALA A 32 21.83 -5.85 0.69
CA ALA A 32 22.15 -6.18 -0.70
C ALA A 32 23.43 -5.48 -1.16
N LYS A 33 23.59 -4.20 -0.82
CA LYS A 33 24.76 -3.41 -1.18
C LYS A 33 26.06 -3.92 -0.53
N ILE A 34 25.96 -4.45 0.69
CA ILE A 34 27.10 -5.03 1.43
C ILE A 34 27.36 -6.49 1.00
N GLY A 35 26.52 -7.08 0.16
CA GLY A 35 26.67 -8.47 -0.30
C GLY A 35 26.23 -9.52 0.73
N LEU A 36 25.53 -9.11 1.80
CA LEU A 36 25.07 -9.99 2.88
C LEU A 36 23.62 -10.47 2.69
N LEU A 37 22.98 -10.08 1.58
CA LEU A 37 21.59 -10.46 1.33
C LEU A 37 21.50 -11.92 0.88
N LYS A 38 20.96 -12.76 1.76
CA LYS A 38 20.76 -14.19 1.50
C LYS A 38 19.56 -14.48 0.58
N ASP A 39 18.54 -13.62 0.61
CA ASP A 39 17.28 -13.83 -0.12
C ASP A 39 16.88 -12.56 -0.89
N THR A 40 17.13 -12.56 -2.19
CA THR A 40 16.78 -11.46 -3.10
C THR A 40 15.28 -11.39 -3.39
N ALA A 41 14.53 -12.48 -3.19
CA ALA A 41 13.09 -12.51 -3.41
C ALA A 41 12.34 -11.65 -2.38
N LYS A 42 12.89 -11.46 -1.17
CA LYS A 42 12.32 -10.58 -0.14
C LYS A 42 12.14 -9.14 -0.63
N ILE A 43 13.12 -8.59 -1.33
CA ILE A 43 13.02 -7.23 -1.89
C ILE A 43 11.84 -7.13 -2.84
N ARG A 44 11.68 -8.11 -3.75
CA ARG A 44 10.56 -8.16 -4.69
C ARG A 44 9.23 -8.30 -3.97
N ASN A 45 9.14 -9.14 -2.95
CA ASN A 45 7.92 -9.39 -2.18
C ASN A 45 7.47 -8.17 -1.37
N ILE A 46 8.42 -7.43 -0.79
CA ILE A 46 8.14 -6.19 -0.07
C ILE A 46 7.68 -5.09 -1.03
N LYS A 47 8.37 -4.90 -2.16
CA LYS A 47 7.93 -3.96 -3.20
C LYS A 47 6.49 -4.24 -3.66
N ARG A 48 6.14 -5.51 -3.88
CA ARG A 48 4.77 -5.91 -4.23
C ARG A 48 3.77 -5.63 -3.11
N SER A 49 4.15 -5.86 -1.86
CA SER A 49 3.28 -5.57 -0.71
C SER A 49 3.03 -4.06 -0.57
N ILE A 50 4.07 -3.23 -0.71
CA ILE A 50 3.97 -1.76 -0.75
C ILE A 50 3.02 -1.31 -1.87
N ALA A 51 3.23 -1.81 -3.09
CA ALA A 51 2.39 -1.46 -4.23
C ALA A 51 0.92 -1.78 -3.98
N ARG A 52 0.62 -2.98 -3.44
CA ARG A 52 -0.76 -3.39 -3.12
C ARG A 52 -1.43 -2.49 -2.09
N ILE A 53 -0.71 -2.07 -1.05
CA ILE A 53 -1.24 -1.13 -0.04
C ILE A 53 -1.59 0.21 -0.70
N LEU A 54 -0.65 0.77 -1.46
CA LEU A 54 -0.86 2.05 -2.15
C LEU A 54 -2.02 2.00 -3.15
N THR A 55 -2.11 0.93 -3.94
CA THR A 55 -3.22 0.73 -4.87
C THR A 55 -4.55 0.64 -4.14
N THR A 56 -4.65 -0.14 -3.07
CA THR A 56 -5.91 -0.28 -2.30
C THR A 56 -6.34 1.06 -1.70
N MET A 57 -5.41 1.83 -1.13
CA MET A 57 -5.71 3.16 -0.59
C MET A 57 -6.21 4.12 -1.67
N ARG A 58 -5.67 4.02 -2.90
CA ARG A 58 -6.08 4.84 -4.03
C ARG A 58 -7.45 4.43 -4.57
N GLU A 59 -7.74 3.13 -4.63
CA GLU A 59 -9.07 2.60 -4.98
C GLU A 59 -10.13 3.18 -4.04
N GLU A 60 -9.92 3.10 -2.73
CA GLU A 60 -10.82 3.63 -1.70
C GLU A 60 -11.02 5.15 -1.82
N GLU A 61 -9.96 5.89 -2.13
CA GLU A 61 -10.02 7.35 -2.36
C GLU A 61 -10.85 7.69 -3.61
N LEU A 62 -10.64 6.96 -4.71
CA LEU A 62 -11.37 7.17 -5.97
C LEU A 62 -12.85 6.83 -5.83
N GLU A 63 -13.19 5.76 -5.11
CA GLU A 63 -14.58 5.42 -4.78
C GLU A 63 -15.24 6.52 -3.94
N SER A 64 -14.53 7.01 -2.92
CA SER A 64 -15.01 8.12 -2.08
C SER A 64 -15.16 9.44 -2.85
N LEU A 65 -14.35 9.67 -3.89
CA LEU A 65 -14.48 10.83 -4.76
C LEU A 65 -15.70 10.70 -5.69
N ARG A 66 -15.88 9.54 -6.33
CA ARG A 66 -17.04 9.25 -7.19
C ARG A 66 -18.36 9.42 -6.43
N ALA A 67 -18.47 8.79 -5.27
CA ALA A 67 -19.66 8.90 -4.42
C ALA A 67 -19.98 10.35 -4.03
N ARG A 68 -18.97 11.22 -3.86
CA ARG A 68 -19.19 12.65 -3.59
C ARG A 68 -19.66 13.42 -4.82
N SER A 69 -19.16 13.09 -6.01
CA SER A 69 -19.61 13.69 -7.26
C SER A 69 -21.08 13.37 -7.54
N ASP A 70 -21.49 12.11 -7.33
CA ASP A 70 -22.86 11.64 -7.58
C ASP A 70 -23.90 12.34 -6.66
N LEU A 71 -23.49 12.76 -5.46
CA LEU A 71 -24.34 13.52 -4.53
C LEU A 71 -24.58 14.97 -4.99
N HIS A 72 -23.58 15.58 -5.64
CA HIS A 72 -23.67 16.98 -6.09
C HIS A 72 -24.59 17.14 -7.31
N GLU A 73 -24.63 16.13 -8.19
CA GLU A 73 -25.51 16.12 -9.37
C GLU A 73 -26.99 15.93 -8.98
N ASN A 74 -27.28 15.09 -7.97
CA ASN A 74 -28.66 14.84 -7.51
C ASN A 74 -29.32 16.02 -6.77
N HIS A 75 -28.54 16.93 -6.18
CA HIS A 75 -29.08 18.13 -5.51
C HIS A 75 -29.29 19.33 -6.44
N SER A 76 -28.91 19.21 -7.72
CA SER A 76 -29.09 20.26 -8.74
C SER A 76 -30.26 19.98 -9.70
N GLN A 77 -31.04 18.92 -9.45
CA GLN A 77 -32.27 18.57 -10.20
C GLN A 77 -33.54 18.85 -9.38
#